data_AF-A0A9C8ZPG8-F1
#
_entry.id   AF-A0A9C8ZPG8-F1
#
_cell.length_a   1.000
_cell.length_b   1.000
_cell.length_c   1.000
_cell.angle_alpha   90.00
_cell.angle_beta   90.00
_cell.angle_gamma   90.00
#
_symmetry.space_group_name_H-M   'P 1'
#
loop_
_entity.id
_entity.type
_entity.pdbx_description
1 polymer ?
#
loop_
_entity_poly.entity_id
_entity_poly.type
_entity_poly.pdbx_seq_one_letter_code
_entity_poly.pdbx_strand_id
1 'polypeptide(L)'
;MIERLREPQSTTAPRRRKERGQSLVEFSLTLPILLLIVAGVLEVSNLLVNYNRLQLAAREAARFGAAGGSDAFIPQIVQDAATQSLDTDPNRLTVWIIRPVVSVVSSNPLDLAWQGADASNPWGVSEDCIYGNDCALGSNLNPGDVLNDLEQIYTDDVDSSATTDISGIDGKRVTIVAVYYETDTVLNLPFFDVGADVNGRVPLRAHAVLMQEVEQETVSRQQSGCTAYPIMLNRQLFYPGGSALHENDAFTATRNSEPTVDGFQFVAWHVIPSSGIYEWDANYLTISLTYPGNSDDATHGFVNIDDAGDNQMHRGDRVVKSNWEASGSASTIAAHIQSEFVDPDPTDFIPSRTLRLPVYDADASNPEYDSGLGTYLYRIDDFVVVRITNVDSNLASIDFEFVRWDTSCGYAAP
;
A
#
# COMPACT_ATOMS: atom_id res chain seq x y z
N MET A 1 78.27 -79.34 39.12
CA MET A 1 78.96 -78.04 39.02
C MET A 1 78.63 -77.43 37.65
N ILE A 2 77.48 -76.74 37.54
CA ILE A 2 77.22 -75.73 36.51
C ILE A 2 76.32 -74.69 37.17
N GLU A 3 76.96 -73.62 37.63
CA GLU A 3 76.35 -72.45 38.25
C GLU A 3 75.93 -71.50 37.11
N ARG A 4 74.62 -71.39 36.85
CA ARG A 4 74.10 -70.39 35.92
C ARG A 4 74.07 -69.05 36.64
N LEU A 5 74.97 -68.16 36.25
CA LEU A 5 74.99 -66.76 36.65
C LEU A 5 73.66 -66.10 36.26
N ARG A 6 72.98 -65.53 37.26
CA ARG A 6 71.76 -64.75 37.13
C ARG A 6 72.17 -63.32 36.79
N GLU A 7 71.81 -62.84 35.61
CA GLU A 7 72.01 -61.44 35.21
C GLU A 7 71.26 -60.48 36.15
N PRO A 8 71.82 -59.29 36.46
CA PRO A 8 71.14 -58.30 37.28
C PRO A 8 70.07 -57.59 36.44
N GLN A 9 68.81 -57.70 36.85
CA GLN A 9 67.75 -56.87 36.28
C GLN A 9 67.95 -55.42 36.73
N SER A 10 68.23 -54.53 35.77
CA SER A 10 68.26 -53.09 36.02
C SER A 10 66.84 -52.60 36.32
N THR A 11 66.59 -52.20 37.56
CA THR A 11 65.37 -51.49 37.96
C THR A 11 65.45 -50.04 37.48
N THR A 12 65.18 -49.79 36.20
CA THR A 12 64.88 -48.44 35.72
C THR A 12 63.52 -48.00 36.26
N ALA A 13 63.54 -47.16 37.29
CA ALA A 13 62.35 -46.46 37.77
C ALA A 13 61.69 -45.69 36.61
N PRO A 14 60.35 -45.73 36.47
CA PRO A 14 59.69 -44.99 35.41
C PRO A 14 59.87 -43.50 35.68
N ARG A 15 60.61 -42.81 34.81
CA ARG A 15 60.65 -41.35 34.76
C ARG A 15 59.21 -40.88 34.55
N ARG A 16 58.57 -40.34 35.59
CA ARG A 16 57.36 -39.52 35.44
C ARG A 16 57.72 -38.34 34.54
N ARG A 17 57.46 -38.50 33.24
CA ARG A 17 57.59 -37.44 32.26
C ARG A 17 56.62 -36.33 32.67
N LYS A 18 57.13 -35.10 32.63
CA LYS A 18 56.40 -33.89 32.97
C LYS A 18 55.25 -33.69 31.98
N GLU A 19 54.04 -34.08 32.36
CA GLU A 19 52.78 -33.67 31.69
C GLU A 19 52.34 -32.26 32.13
N ARG A 20 53.16 -31.57 32.94
CA ARG A 20 52.93 -30.17 33.36
C ARG A 20 53.22 -29.25 32.18
N GLY A 21 52.20 -29.02 31.34
CA GLY A 21 52.26 -28.06 30.23
C GLY A 21 51.52 -28.51 28.98
N GLN A 22 51.21 -29.80 28.83
CA GLN A 22 50.52 -30.31 27.64
C GLN A 22 49.13 -29.69 27.48
N SER A 23 48.33 -29.67 28.55
CA SER A 23 46.98 -29.07 28.51
C SER A 23 47.00 -27.56 28.19
N LEU A 24 48.07 -26.85 28.56
CA LEU A 24 48.22 -25.42 28.27
C LEU A 24 48.51 -25.20 26.78
N VAL A 25 49.32 -26.06 26.16
CA VAL A 25 49.63 -26.02 24.73
C VAL A 25 48.41 -26.41 23.88
N GLU A 26 47.67 -27.44 24.30
CA GLU A 26 46.42 -27.83 23.64
C GLU A 26 45.36 -26.70 23.72
N PHE A 27 45.24 -26.03 24.87
CA PHE A 27 44.35 -24.88 25.03
C PHE A 27 44.78 -23.68 24.16
N SER A 28 46.09 -23.38 24.11
CA SER A 28 46.60 -22.27 23.30
C SER A 28 46.43 -22.48 21.79
N LEU A 29 46.34 -23.74 21.33
CA LEU A 29 46.10 -24.08 19.93
C LEU A 29 44.61 -24.10 19.59
N THR A 30 43.75 -24.49 20.53
CA THR A 30 42.29 -24.55 20.31
C THR A 30 41.61 -23.19 20.47
N LEU A 31 42.10 -22.34 21.38
CA LEU A 31 41.51 -21.03 21.65
C LEU A 31 41.46 -20.09 20.42
N PRO A 32 42.51 -19.96 19.58
CA PRO A 32 42.45 -19.13 18.37
C PRO A 32 41.40 -19.64 17.37
N ILE A 33 41.26 -20.96 17.22
CA ILE A 33 40.26 -21.57 16.32
C ILE A 33 38.85 -21.31 16.86
N LEU A 34 38.65 -21.47 18.17
CA LEU A 34 37.37 -21.20 18.82
C LEU A 34 36.98 -19.72 18.70
N LEU A 35 37.92 -18.80 18.91
CA LEU A 35 37.67 -17.37 18.72
C LEU A 35 37.34 -17.02 17.27
N LEU A 36 37.99 -17.65 16.29
CA LEU A 36 37.68 -17.47 14.87
C LEU A 36 36.26 -17.94 14.53
N ILE A 37 35.85 -19.09 15.06
CA ILE A 37 34.48 -19.61 14.87
C ILE A 37 33.46 -18.66 15.50
N VAL A 38 33.67 -18.22 16.75
CA VAL A 38 32.77 -17.29 17.43
C VAL A 38 32.70 -15.96 16.68
N ALA A 39 33.84 -15.42 16.24
CA ALA A 39 33.90 -14.21 15.42
C ALA A 39 33.08 -14.35 14.13
N GLY A 40 33.25 -15.46 13.40
CA GLY A 40 32.50 -15.73 12.18
C GLY A 40 30.99 -15.83 12.42
N VAL A 41 30.57 -16.51 13.49
CA VAL A 41 29.14 -16.62 13.85
C VAL A 41 28.56 -15.25 14.20
N LEU A 42 29.28 -14.43 14.96
CA LEU A 42 28.81 -13.08 15.31
C LEU A 42 28.66 -12.18 14.09
N GLU A 43 29.62 -12.24 13.16
CA GLU A 43 29.58 -11.43 11.94
C GLU A 43 28.40 -11.83 11.04
N VAL A 44 28.23 -13.14 10.79
CA VAL A 44 27.09 -13.64 10.00
C VAL A 44 25.75 -13.34 10.68
N SER A 45 25.69 -13.43 12.01
CA SER A 45 24.47 -13.09 12.77
C SER A 45 24.10 -11.62 12.60
N ASN A 46 25.08 -10.71 12.64
CA ASN A 46 24.86 -9.29 12.41
C ASN A 46 24.34 -9.01 10.99
N LEU A 47 25.00 -9.59 9.97
CA LEU A 47 24.59 -9.46 8.57
C LEU A 47 23.16 -9.97 8.35
N LEU A 48 22.82 -11.14 8.91
CA LEU A 48 21.49 -11.72 8.76
C LEU A 48 20.40 -10.88 9.44
N VAL A 49 20.69 -10.33 10.62
CA VAL A 49 19.75 -9.42 11.31
C VAL A 49 19.52 -8.15 10.50
N ASN A 50 20.58 -7.55 9.94
CA ASN A 50 20.45 -6.34 9.12
C ASN A 50 19.74 -6.63 7.79
N TYR A 51 20.00 -7.78 7.16
CA TYR A 51 19.28 -8.23 5.98
C TYR A 51 17.78 -8.43 6.24
N ASN A 52 17.40 -9.11 7.33
CA ASN A 52 15.99 -9.32 7.68
C ASN A 52 15.26 -7.99 7.95
N ARG A 53 15.94 -7.02 8.56
CA ARG A 53 15.40 -5.66 8.76
C ARG A 53 15.21 -4.92 7.45
N LEU A 54 16.19 -5.01 6.56
CA LEU A 54 16.10 -4.42 5.22
C LEU A 54 14.92 -5.01 4.43
N GLN A 55 14.74 -6.34 4.53
CA GLN A 55 13.62 -7.04 3.91
C GLN A 55 12.27 -6.61 4.48
N LEU A 56 12.17 -6.42 5.80
CA LEU A 56 10.97 -5.91 6.45
C LEU A 56 10.65 -4.48 5.97
N ALA A 57 11.67 -3.62 5.91
CA ALA A 57 11.52 -2.24 5.45
C ALA A 57 11.06 -2.17 3.98
N ALA A 58 11.66 -2.98 3.10
CA ALA A 58 11.24 -3.10 1.71
C ALA A 58 9.79 -3.56 1.59
N ARG A 59 9.37 -4.54 2.40
CA ARG A 59 7.98 -5.05 2.41
C ARG A 59 6.97 -4.01 2.90
N GLU A 60 7.27 -3.29 3.98
CA GLU A 60 6.35 -2.27 4.50
C GLU A 60 6.22 -1.09 3.52
N ALA A 61 7.33 -0.68 2.92
CA ALA A 61 7.35 0.31 1.85
C ALA A 61 6.56 -0.13 0.61
N ALA A 62 6.76 -1.36 0.15
CA ALA A 62 6.00 -1.91 -0.96
C ALA A 62 4.52 -2.01 -0.62
N ARG A 63 4.16 -2.34 0.63
CA ARG A 63 2.76 -2.44 1.08
C ARG A 63 2.08 -1.09 1.04
N PHE A 64 2.78 -0.06 1.51
CA PHE A 64 2.28 1.31 1.44
C PHE A 64 2.11 1.79 -0.01
N GLY A 65 3.08 1.53 -0.88
CA GLY A 65 2.97 1.87 -2.31
C GLY A 65 1.85 1.09 -3.02
N ALA A 66 1.67 -0.20 -2.67
CA ALA A 66 0.61 -1.05 -3.17
C ALA A 66 -0.80 -0.61 -2.70
N ALA A 67 -0.90 -0.02 -1.51
CA ALA A 67 -2.12 0.63 -1.00
C ALA A 67 -2.36 2.02 -1.61
N GLY A 68 -1.52 2.45 -2.56
CA GLY A 68 -1.67 3.71 -3.26
C GLY A 68 -1.02 4.91 -2.58
N GLY A 69 -0.15 4.69 -1.60
CA GLY A 69 0.57 5.75 -0.92
C GLY A 69 1.48 6.57 -1.84
N SER A 70 1.70 7.83 -1.47
CA SER A 70 2.60 8.74 -2.20
C SER A 70 4.07 8.35 -2.03
N ASP A 71 4.83 8.40 -3.13
CA ASP A 71 6.26 8.07 -3.16
C ASP A 71 7.09 8.93 -2.20
N ALA A 72 6.62 10.14 -1.87
CA ALA A 72 7.30 11.05 -0.95
C ALA A 72 7.37 10.53 0.49
N PHE A 73 6.42 9.67 0.91
CA PHE A 73 6.41 9.10 2.27
C PHE A 73 7.15 7.77 2.37
N ILE A 74 7.46 7.11 1.26
CA ILE A 74 8.15 5.82 1.24
C ILE A 74 9.52 5.89 1.93
N PRO A 75 10.37 6.93 1.74
CA PRO A 75 11.62 7.03 2.46
C PRO A 75 11.43 7.08 3.98
N GLN A 76 10.38 7.74 4.45
CA GLN A 76 10.06 7.79 5.89
C GLN A 76 9.64 6.42 6.40
N ILE A 77 8.85 5.67 5.64
CA ILE A 77 8.41 4.31 6.02
C ILE A 77 9.59 3.34 6.05
N VAL A 78 10.48 3.41 5.05
CA VAL A 78 11.72 2.61 5.05
C VAL A 78 12.56 2.96 6.27
N GLN A 79 12.71 4.26 6.59
CA GLN A 79 13.45 4.71 7.76
C GLN A 79 12.79 4.27 9.07
N ASP A 80 11.48 4.41 9.22
CA ASP A 80 10.71 4.00 10.41
C ASP A 80 10.78 2.49 10.64
N ALA A 81 10.62 1.69 9.58
CA ALA A 81 10.81 0.24 9.65
C ALA A 81 12.28 -0.13 9.98
N ALA A 82 13.23 0.74 9.65
CA ALA A 82 14.66 0.58 9.89
C ALA A 82 15.18 1.18 11.21
N THR A 83 14.43 2.10 11.85
CA THR A 83 14.90 3.06 12.87
C THR A 83 15.37 2.45 14.18
N GLN A 84 15.21 1.15 14.41
CA GLN A 84 15.78 0.54 15.62
C GLN A 84 17.27 0.20 15.48
N SER A 85 17.92 0.39 14.31
CA SER A 85 19.31 -0.08 14.14
C SER A 85 20.08 0.27 12.86
N LEU A 86 19.42 0.72 11.79
CA LEU A 86 20.11 1.04 10.54
C LEU A 86 20.34 2.56 10.44
N ASP A 87 21.52 2.96 9.98
CA ASP A 87 21.89 4.36 9.79
C ASP A 87 21.15 4.90 8.57
N THR A 88 20.42 6.00 8.70
CA THR A 88 19.64 6.56 7.60
C THR A 88 20.45 7.49 6.70
N ASP A 89 21.79 7.53 6.85
CA ASP A 89 22.70 8.29 6.00
C ASP A 89 22.40 8.06 4.49
N PRO A 90 22.12 9.13 3.71
CA PRO A 90 21.91 9.05 2.27
C PRO A 90 23.07 8.43 1.47
N ASN A 91 24.27 8.32 2.06
CA ASN A 91 25.42 7.62 1.46
C ASN A 91 25.44 6.12 1.74
N ARG A 92 24.53 5.62 2.57
CA ARG A 92 24.47 4.20 2.95
C ARG A 92 23.17 3.55 2.55
N LEU A 93 22.07 4.31 2.52
CA LEU A 93 20.74 3.83 2.22
C LEU A 93 20.24 4.48 0.92
N THR A 94 19.90 3.65 -0.06
CA THR A 94 19.29 4.08 -1.32
C THR A 94 18.03 3.28 -1.58
N VAL A 95 16.96 3.96 -1.99
CA VAL A 95 15.64 3.37 -2.20
C VAL A 95 15.14 3.70 -3.60
N TRP A 96 14.72 2.66 -4.33
CA TRP A 96 14.05 2.78 -5.61
C TRP A 96 12.63 2.25 -5.52
N ILE A 97 11.73 2.90 -6.24
CA ILE A 97 10.38 2.40 -6.50
C ILE A 97 10.19 2.20 -7.99
N ILE A 98 9.52 1.10 -8.34
CA ILE A 98 9.15 0.75 -9.71
C ILE A 98 7.69 0.32 -9.68
N ARG A 99 6.86 0.91 -10.54
CA ARG A 99 5.41 0.62 -10.62
C ARG A 99 5.01 0.10 -12.01
N PRO A 100 5.48 -1.08 -12.42
CA PRO A 100 5.16 -1.61 -13.74
C PRO A 100 3.73 -2.18 -13.79
N VAL A 101 3.23 -2.36 -15.01
CA VAL A 101 1.94 -3.03 -15.28
C VAL A 101 2.21 -4.37 -15.94
N VAL A 102 1.57 -5.43 -15.46
CA VAL A 102 1.67 -6.76 -16.05
C VAL A 102 0.76 -6.85 -17.27
N SER A 103 1.23 -7.49 -18.33
CA SER A 103 0.45 -7.84 -19.51
C SER A 103 0.58 -9.33 -19.80
N VAL A 104 -0.53 -9.99 -20.11
CA VAL A 104 -0.55 -11.41 -20.47
C VAL A 104 -0.28 -11.56 -21.98
N VAL A 105 0.86 -12.14 -22.34
CA VAL A 105 1.25 -12.38 -23.75
C VAL A 105 0.59 -13.66 -24.26
N SER A 106 0.62 -14.71 -23.46
CA SER A 106 -0.12 -15.94 -23.73
C SER A 106 -0.62 -16.56 -22.44
N SER A 107 -1.80 -17.18 -22.48
CA SER A 107 -2.46 -17.78 -21.32
C SER A 107 -2.24 -19.29 -21.21
N ASN A 108 -1.64 -19.93 -22.23
CA ASN A 108 -1.30 -21.35 -22.18
C ASN A 108 -0.18 -21.68 -23.19
N PRO A 109 1.09 -21.85 -22.75
CA PRO A 109 1.57 -21.63 -21.37
C PRO A 109 1.39 -20.17 -20.93
N LEU A 110 1.33 -19.92 -19.61
CA LEU A 110 1.30 -18.55 -19.10
C LEU A 110 2.64 -17.88 -19.42
N ASP A 111 2.59 -16.77 -20.14
CA ASP A 111 3.74 -15.94 -20.51
C ASP A 111 3.37 -14.49 -20.20
N LEU A 112 4.12 -13.88 -19.28
CA LEU A 112 3.88 -12.53 -18.79
C LEU A 112 4.94 -11.58 -19.33
N ALA A 113 4.52 -10.37 -19.66
CA ALA A 113 5.43 -9.28 -20.02
C ALA A 113 5.06 -8.01 -19.26
N TRP A 114 6.04 -7.14 -19.05
CA TRP A 114 5.77 -5.78 -18.59
C TRP A 114 5.19 -4.95 -19.74
N GLN A 115 4.07 -4.28 -19.49
CA GLN A 115 3.41 -3.44 -20.47
C GLN A 115 4.34 -2.29 -20.89
N GLY A 116 4.63 -2.19 -22.18
CA GLY A 116 5.49 -1.12 -22.73
C GLY A 116 6.99 -1.36 -22.54
N ALA A 117 7.42 -2.54 -22.09
CA ALA A 117 8.84 -2.85 -21.97
C ALA A 117 9.55 -3.01 -23.32
N ASP A 118 10.77 -2.50 -23.40
CA ASP A 118 11.67 -2.65 -24.53
C ASP A 118 13.14 -2.80 -24.07
N ALA A 119 14.08 -2.90 -25.02
CA ALA A 119 15.50 -3.09 -24.71
C ALA A 119 16.17 -1.91 -23.98
N SER A 120 15.56 -0.72 -24.03
CA SER A 120 16.05 0.50 -23.36
C SER A 120 15.32 0.76 -22.04
N ASN A 121 14.09 0.28 -21.91
CA ASN A 121 13.25 0.36 -20.72
C ASN A 121 12.66 -1.04 -20.38
N PRO A 122 13.42 -1.88 -19.66
CA PRO A 122 13.03 -3.26 -19.40
C PRO A 122 11.76 -3.43 -18.54
N TRP A 123 11.37 -2.40 -17.77
CA TRP A 123 10.18 -2.41 -16.92
C TRP A 123 8.95 -1.78 -17.59
N GLY A 124 9.11 -1.15 -18.76
CA GLY A 124 8.08 -0.32 -19.39
C GLY A 124 7.79 1.00 -18.66
N VAL A 125 8.39 1.20 -17.48
CA VAL A 125 8.30 2.40 -16.63
C VAL A 125 9.69 2.78 -16.10
N SER A 126 9.91 4.03 -15.70
CA SER A 126 11.18 4.44 -15.09
C SER A 126 11.36 3.83 -13.70
N GLU A 127 12.62 3.53 -13.35
CA GLU A 127 12.99 3.26 -11.96
C GLU A 127 13.21 4.59 -11.25
N ASP A 128 12.32 4.93 -10.32
CA ASP A 128 12.38 6.21 -9.61
C ASP A 128 13.18 6.05 -8.32
N CYS A 129 14.32 6.75 -8.24
CA CYS A 129 15.12 6.82 -7.03
C CYS A 129 14.57 7.91 -6.11
N ILE A 130 14.01 7.51 -4.98
CA ILE A 130 13.29 8.41 -4.06
C ILE A 130 14.15 8.83 -2.86
N TYR A 131 15.24 8.11 -2.58
CA TYR A 131 16.14 8.39 -1.48
C TYR A 131 17.54 7.84 -1.74
N GLY A 132 18.57 8.54 -1.26
CA GLY A 132 19.96 8.14 -1.36
C GLY A 132 20.75 8.87 -2.45
N ASN A 133 22.08 8.80 -2.36
CA ASN A 133 22.99 9.46 -3.31
C ASN A 133 23.42 8.54 -4.48
N ASP A 134 23.19 7.23 -4.36
CA ASP A 134 23.64 6.23 -5.35
C ASP A 134 22.59 5.90 -6.41
N CYS A 135 21.71 6.85 -6.75
CA CYS A 135 20.64 6.65 -7.72
C CYS A 135 21.14 6.25 -9.13
N ALA A 136 22.40 6.56 -9.46
CA ALA A 136 23.00 6.24 -10.76
C ALA A 136 23.27 4.74 -10.99
N LEU A 137 23.25 3.92 -9.92
CA LEU A 137 23.51 2.48 -10.02
C LEU A 137 22.29 1.66 -10.45
N GLY A 138 21.09 2.26 -10.45
CA GLY A 138 19.82 1.57 -10.70
C GLY A 138 19.47 0.55 -9.61
N SER A 139 18.26 0.00 -9.68
CA SER A 139 17.77 -1.01 -8.72
C SER A 139 18.61 -2.30 -8.75
N ASN A 140 19.26 -2.58 -9.89
CA ASN A 140 19.97 -3.83 -10.21
C ASN A 140 19.07 -5.08 -10.07
N LEU A 141 17.74 -4.88 -10.18
CA LEU A 141 16.78 -5.96 -10.29
C LEU A 141 16.63 -6.34 -11.76
N ASN A 142 16.59 -7.64 -12.03
CA ASN A 142 16.31 -8.15 -13.37
C ASN A 142 14.79 -8.31 -13.53
N PRO A 143 14.12 -7.57 -14.43
CA PRO A 143 12.68 -7.68 -14.63
C PRO A 143 12.23 -9.07 -15.05
N GLY A 144 13.08 -9.82 -15.77
CA GLY A 144 12.76 -11.19 -16.19
C GLY A 144 12.68 -12.15 -15.01
N ASP A 145 13.53 -11.99 -13.99
CA ASP A 145 13.51 -12.86 -12.82
C ASP A 145 12.23 -12.62 -11.99
N VAL A 146 11.80 -11.36 -11.88
CA VAL A 146 10.54 -11.01 -11.21
C VAL A 146 9.31 -11.54 -11.96
N LEU A 147 9.31 -11.51 -13.30
CA LEU A 147 8.23 -12.10 -14.10
C LEU A 147 8.17 -13.61 -13.94
N ASN A 148 9.31 -14.30 -13.99
CA ASN A 148 9.37 -15.75 -13.80
C ASN A 148 8.83 -16.17 -12.43
N ASP A 149 9.17 -15.42 -11.37
CA ASP A 149 8.66 -15.67 -10.02
C ASP A 149 7.13 -15.48 -9.95
N LEU A 150 6.59 -14.47 -10.63
CA LEU A 150 5.14 -14.23 -10.72
C LEU A 150 4.43 -15.34 -11.52
N GLU A 151 4.99 -15.77 -12.64
CA GLU A 151 4.48 -16.88 -13.43
C GLU A 151 4.41 -18.17 -12.60
N GLN A 152 5.46 -18.47 -11.84
CA GLN A 152 5.49 -19.66 -11.00
C GLN A 152 4.39 -19.62 -9.92
N ILE A 153 4.21 -18.49 -9.24
CA ILE A 153 3.17 -18.34 -8.20
C ILE A 153 1.77 -18.60 -8.79
N TYR A 154 1.48 -18.08 -9.99
CA TYR A 154 0.17 -18.24 -10.62
C TYR A 154 -0.04 -19.63 -11.23
N THR A 155 1.02 -20.31 -11.67
CA THR A 155 0.92 -21.66 -12.23
C THR A 155 0.82 -22.76 -11.16
N ASP A 156 1.41 -22.57 -9.97
CA ASP A 156 1.36 -23.53 -8.87
C ASP A 156 -0.03 -23.60 -8.19
N ASP A 157 -0.87 -22.57 -8.33
CA ASP A 157 -2.23 -22.51 -7.76
C ASP A 157 -3.30 -23.14 -8.70
N VAL A 158 -2.92 -23.52 -9.93
CA VAL A 158 -3.83 -24.12 -10.91
C VAL A 158 -3.82 -25.64 -10.78
N ASP A 159 -4.85 -26.20 -10.11
CA ASP A 159 -5.16 -27.61 -10.25
C ASP A 159 -5.48 -27.90 -11.73
N SER A 160 -4.70 -28.78 -12.36
CA SER A 160 -4.64 -29.12 -13.79
C SER A 160 -5.96 -29.52 -14.51
N SER A 161 -7.10 -29.35 -13.84
CA SER A 161 -8.45 -29.65 -14.33
C SER A 161 -9.42 -28.47 -14.28
N ALA A 162 -9.05 -27.32 -13.68
CA ALA A 162 -9.86 -26.12 -13.68
C ALA A 162 -9.21 -25.07 -14.59
N THR A 163 -9.87 -24.72 -15.69
CA THR A 163 -9.62 -23.46 -16.40
C THR A 163 -10.09 -22.31 -15.51
N THR A 164 -9.37 -22.04 -14.42
CA THR A 164 -9.55 -20.82 -13.64
C THR A 164 -9.04 -19.65 -14.45
N ASP A 165 -9.67 -18.51 -14.21
CA ASP A 165 -9.57 -17.29 -15.01
C ASP A 165 -8.19 -16.62 -14.86
N ILE A 166 -7.20 -17.13 -15.60
CA ILE A 166 -5.81 -16.60 -15.64
C ILE A 166 -5.76 -15.19 -16.28
N SER A 167 -6.91 -14.64 -16.67
CA SER A 167 -7.04 -13.28 -17.21
C SER A 167 -7.08 -12.18 -16.13
N GLY A 168 -7.24 -12.55 -14.85
CA GLY A 168 -7.33 -11.58 -13.75
C GLY A 168 -6.04 -10.81 -13.42
N ILE A 169 -4.88 -11.23 -13.94
CA ILE A 169 -3.59 -10.55 -13.75
C ILE A 169 -3.29 -9.53 -14.85
N ASP A 170 -3.95 -9.63 -16.01
CA ASP A 170 -3.70 -8.72 -17.13
C ASP A 170 -4.12 -7.28 -16.77
N GLY A 171 -3.23 -6.33 -16.98
CA GLY A 171 -3.44 -4.93 -16.61
C GLY A 171 -3.28 -4.64 -15.10
N LYS A 172 -2.94 -5.62 -14.26
CA LYS A 172 -2.67 -5.37 -12.84
C LYS A 172 -1.34 -4.66 -12.66
N ARG A 173 -1.32 -3.71 -11.72
CA ARG A 173 -0.12 -2.99 -11.33
C ARG A 173 0.61 -3.69 -10.22
N VAL A 174 1.92 -3.66 -10.29
CA VAL A 174 2.80 -4.19 -9.27
C VAL A 174 3.59 -3.03 -8.69
N THR A 175 3.70 -2.97 -7.37
CA THR A 175 4.60 -2.06 -6.68
C THR A 175 5.83 -2.85 -6.27
N ILE A 176 6.99 -2.39 -6.74
CA ILE A 176 8.29 -2.96 -6.41
C ILE A 176 9.07 -1.89 -5.67
N VAL A 177 9.53 -2.22 -4.47
CA VAL A 177 10.45 -1.37 -3.71
C VAL A 177 11.76 -2.12 -3.56
N ALA A 178 12.84 -1.51 -4.03
CA ALA A 178 14.19 -2.01 -3.88
C ALA A 178 14.95 -1.11 -2.89
N VAL A 179 15.61 -1.74 -1.92
CA VAL A 179 16.40 -1.04 -0.91
C VAL A 179 17.83 -1.57 -0.95
N TYR A 180 18.77 -0.65 -1.12
CA TYR A 180 20.20 -0.90 -0.98
C TYR A 180 20.68 -0.30 0.33
N TYR A 181 21.43 -1.09 1.10
CA TYR A 181 22.01 -0.62 2.36
C TYR A 181 23.43 -1.14 2.57
N GLU A 182 24.35 -0.24 2.93
CA GLU A 182 25.71 -0.61 3.33
C GLU A 182 25.79 -0.80 4.84
N THR A 183 26.01 -2.05 5.27
CA THR A 183 26.14 -2.37 6.69
C THR A 183 27.60 -2.44 7.13
N ASP A 184 27.87 -1.89 8.31
CA ASP A 184 29.19 -2.02 8.95
C ASP A 184 29.36 -3.44 9.51
N THR A 185 30.56 -3.99 9.30
CA THR A 185 30.96 -5.24 9.94
C THR A 185 31.39 -4.98 11.38
N VAL A 186 31.08 -5.90 12.30
CA VAL A 186 31.38 -5.71 13.74
C VAL A 186 32.88 -5.85 14.00
N LEU A 187 33.52 -6.78 13.30
CA LEU A 187 34.92 -7.13 13.51
C LEU A 187 35.86 -6.57 12.43
N ASN A 188 35.31 -5.93 11.38
CA ASN A 188 36.06 -5.36 10.25
C ASN A 188 37.17 -6.29 9.74
N LEU A 189 36.81 -7.56 9.54
CA LEU A 189 37.77 -8.58 9.17
C LEU A 189 38.00 -8.57 7.65
N PRO A 190 39.26 -8.61 7.19
CA PRO A 190 39.62 -8.36 5.78
C PRO A 190 39.19 -9.47 4.80
N PHE A 191 38.59 -10.56 5.28
CA PHE A 191 38.15 -11.68 4.46
C PHE A 191 36.63 -11.68 4.18
N PHE A 192 35.89 -10.71 4.71
CA PHE A 192 34.48 -10.46 4.39
C PHE A 192 34.29 -9.29 3.42
N ASP A 193 35.34 -8.87 2.71
CA ASP A 193 35.24 -7.87 1.65
C ASP A 193 34.55 -8.50 0.42
N VAL A 194 33.23 -8.30 0.33
CA VAL A 194 32.38 -8.88 -0.72
C VAL A 194 32.16 -7.87 -1.84
N GLY A 195 33.25 -7.46 -2.50
CA GLY A 195 33.19 -6.85 -3.82
C GLY A 195 32.92 -5.34 -3.85
N ALA A 196 33.96 -4.63 -4.32
CA ALA A 196 33.97 -3.27 -4.87
C ALA A 196 33.50 -2.12 -3.95
N ASP A 197 34.54 -1.51 -3.36
CA ASP A 197 34.64 -0.15 -2.84
C ASP A 197 34.10 0.19 -1.44
N VAL A 198 34.95 0.95 -0.75
CA VAL A 198 34.83 1.72 0.50
C VAL A 198 34.62 1.01 1.85
N ASN A 199 35.76 0.83 2.54
CA ASN A 199 35.88 0.98 4.01
C ASN A 199 35.34 -0.14 4.92
N GLY A 200 35.32 -1.40 4.47
CA GLY A 200 34.97 -2.54 5.36
C GLY A 200 33.46 -2.71 5.59
N ARG A 201 32.66 -2.20 4.66
CA ARG A 201 31.21 -2.33 4.63
C ARG A 201 30.77 -3.44 3.69
N VAL A 202 29.61 -4.03 3.99
CA VAL A 202 29.02 -5.08 3.16
C VAL A 202 27.74 -4.53 2.53
N PRO A 203 27.60 -4.56 1.18
CA PRO A 203 26.38 -4.15 0.52
C PRO A 203 25.28 -5.20 0.73
N LEU A 204 24.13 -4.75 1.22
CA LEU A 204 22.90 -5.54 1.34
C LEU A 204 21.86 -4.98 0.37
N ARG A 205 21.16 -5.89 -0.31
CA ARG A 205 20.05 -5.55 -1.20
C ARG A 205 18.85 -6.36 -0.80
N ALA A 206 17.71 -5.70 -0.64
CA ALA A 206 16.43 -6.35 -0.44
C ALA A 206 15.40 -5.73 -1.38
N HIS A 207 14.42 -6.52 -1.78
CA HIS A 207 13.30 -6.03 -2.57
C HIS A 207 12.01 -6.70 -2.11
N ALA A 208 10.90 -6.02 -2.36
CA ALA A 208 9.57 -6.56 -2.15
C ALA A 208 8.70 -6.23 -3.35
N VAL A 209 7.89 -7.20 -3.74
CA VAL A 209 6.97 -7.14 -4.88
C VAL A 209 5.58 -7.38 -4.33
N LEU A 210 4.69 -6.43 -4.53
CA LEU A 210 3.29 -6.53 -4.09
C LEU A 210 2.36 -6.06 -5.20
N MET A 211 1.25 -6.75 -5.39
CA MET A 211 0.20 -6.30 -6.29
C MET A 211 -0.48 -5.08 -5.69
N GLN A 212 -0.72 -4.08 -6.53
CA GLN A 212 -1.40 -2.87 -6.12
C GLN A 212 -2.91 -3.19 -6.01
N GLU A 213 -3.47 -3.10 -4.81
CA GLU A 213 -4.91 -3.33 -4.55
C GLU A 213 -5.77 -2.23 -5.16
N VAL A 214 -5.17 -1.07 -5.42
CA VAL A 214 -5.87 0.13 -5.86
C VAL A 214 -5.39 0.53 -7.24
N GLU A 215 -6.27 0.48 -8.24
CA GLU A 215 -5.96 0.94 -9.61
C GLU A 215 -5.45 2.39 -9.58
N GLN A 216 -4.46 2.77 -10.41
CA GLN A 216 -3.71 4.04 -10.27
C GLN A 216 -4.61 5.29 -10.21
N GLU A 217 -5.83 5.21 -10.74
CA GLU A 217 -6.88 6.22 -10.56
C GLU A 217 -7.17 6.55 -9.09
N THR A 218 -6.83 5.67 -8.14
CA THR A 218 -7.02 5.89 -6.69
C THR A 218 -5.76 6.42 -5.99
N VAL A 219 -4.61 6.39 -6.66
CA VAL A 219 -3.33 6.92 -6.16
C VAL A 219 -3.18 8.40 -6.49
N SER A 220 -3.62 8.82 -7.69
CA SER A 220 -3.82 10.25 -8.00
C SER A 220 -4.89 10.87 -7.09
N ARG A 221 -5.87 10.08 -6.63
CA ARG A 221 -6.84 10.44 -5.58
C ARG A 221 -6.24 10.55 -4.15
N GLN A 222 -4.95 10.28 -3.92
CA GLN A 222 -4.29 10.46 -2.61
C GLN A 222 -3.37 11.68 -2.53
N GLN A 223 -2.91 12.26 -3.64
CA GLN A 223 -1.91 13.36 -3.63
C GLN A 223 -2.51 14.78 -3.74
N SER A 224 -3.79 14.91 -4.04
CA SER A 224 -4.51 16.19 -4.07
C SER A 224 -5.81 16.01 -3.28
N GLY A 225 -6.27 17.07 -2.60
CA GLY A 225 -7.33 17.07 -1.59
C GLY A 225 -8.41 15.97 -1.69
N CYS A 226 -8.67 15.34 -0.55
CA CYS A 226 -9.87 14.60 -0.17
C CYS A 226 -10.83 14.22 -1.30
N THR A 227 -10.75 13.01 -1.84
CA THR A 227 -11.69 12.55 -2.88
C THR A 227 -12.85 11.82 -2.23
N ALA A 228 -14.09 12.25 -2.48
CA ALA A 228 -15.27 11.52 -2.03
C ALA A 228 -16.26 11.33 -3.19
N TYR A 229 -17.12 10.32 -3.04
CA TYR A 229 -18.21 10.09 -3.99
C TYR A 229 -19.36 11.06 -3.72
N PRO A 230 -20.13 11.45 -4.76
CA PRO A 230 -21.20 12.46 -4.69
C PRO A 230 -22.45 11.98 -3.94
N ILE A 231 -22.29 11.22 -2.86
CA ILE A 231 -23.36 10.70 -2.00
C ILE A 231 -23.11 11.24 -0.60
N MET A 232 -23.97 12.17 -0.18
CA MET A 232 -23.95 12.75 1.15
C MET A 232 -24.83 11.95 2.11
N LEU A 233 -24.31 11.61 3.28
CA LEU A 233 -25.04 10.93 4.35
C LEU A 233 -25.35 11.86 5.52
N ASN A 234 -26.54 11.70 6.11
CA ASN A 234 -26.90 12.44 7.31
C ASN A 234 -26.12 11.88 8.52
N ARG A 235 -25.55 12.77 9.34
CA ARG A 235 -24.84 12.43 10.57
C ARG A 235 -25.68 11.57 11.53
N GLN A 236 -27.00 11.79 11.59
CA GLN A 236 -27.92 11.06 12.47
C GLN A 236 -27.97 9.56 12.18
N LEU A 237 -27.67 9.13 10.94
CA LEU A 237 -27.60 7.70 10.57
C LEU A 237 -26.53 6.93 11.36
N PHE A 238 -25.47 7.60 11.80
CA PHE A 238 -24.38 6.99 12.56
C PHE A 238 -24.64 6.95 14.06
N TYR A 239 -25.78 7.49 14.52
CA TYR A 239 -26.17 7.52 15.93
C TYR A 239 -27.61 7.03 16.15
N PRO A 240 -27.99 5.82 15.68
CA PRO A 240 -29.34 5.31 15.85
C PRO A 240 -29.70 5.21 17.33
N GLY A 241 -30.77 5.90 17.75
CA GLY A 241 -31.19 5.93 19.16
C GLY A 241 -30.18 6.58 20.11
N GLY A 242 -29.25 7.38 19.60
CA GLY A 242 -28.24 8.10 20.38
C GLY A 242 -26.96 7.31 20.72
N SER A 243 -26.81 6.10 20.16
CA SER A 243 -25.58 5.29 20.30
C SER A 243 -24.82 5.25 18.97
N ALA A 244 -23.50 5.44 19.00
CA ALA A 244 -22.67 5.41 17.80
C ALA A 244 -22.62 4.00 17.17
N LEU A 245 -22.60 3.94 15.85
CA LEU A 245 -22.31 2.71 15.10
C LEU A 245 -20.87 2.25 15.35
N HIS A 246 -20.69 0.93 15.39
CA HIS A 246 -19.39 0.27 15.44
C HIS A 246 -19.01 -0.25 14.04
N GLU A 247 -17.72 -0.53 13.85
CA GLU A 247 -17.21 -1.11 12.62
C GLU A 247 -17.95 -2.42 12.27
N ASN A 248 -18.37 -2.50 11.00
CA ASN A 248 -19.22 -3.54 10.40
C ASN A 248 -20.70 -3.51 10.81
N ASP A 249 -21.18 -2.47 11.51
CA ASP A 249 -22.61 -2.30 11.72
C ASP A 249 -23.30 -1.87 10.41
N ALA A 250 -24.37 -2.58 10.05
CA ALA A 250 -25.18 -2.27 8.89
C ALA A 250 -26.26 -1.22 9.21
N PHE A 251 -26.49 -0.29 8.30
CA PHE A 251 -27.54 0.72 8.39
C PHE A 251 -28.12 1.06 7.01
N THR A 252 -29.39 1.47 6.98
CA THR A 252 -30.09 1.83 5.75
C THR A 252 -30.31 3.33 5.71
N ALA A 253 -29.89 3.97 4.62
CA ALA A 253 -30.20 5.36 4.34
C ALA A 253 -31.41 5.42 3.40
N THR A 254 -32.49 6.07 3.83
CA THR A 254 -33.69 6.26 3.02
C THR A 254 -33.69 7.60 2.29
N ARG A 255 -34.31 7.66 1.11
CA ARG A 255 -34.54 8.91 0.41
C ARG A 255 -35.87 9.50 0.84
N ASN A 256 -35.85 10.71 1.41
CA ASN A 256 -37.04 11.48 1.75
C ASN A 256 -37.14 12.75 0.90
N SER A 257 -38.38 13.20 0.65
CA SER A 257 -38.68 14.43 -0.11
C SER A 257 -38.39 15.71 0.67
N GLU A 258 -38.29 15.61 2.00
CA GLU A 258 -38.00 16.74 2.89
C GLU A 258 -36.52 16.69 3.34
N PRO A 259 -35.78 17.81 3.25
CA PRO A 259 -34.33 17.84 3.49
C PRO A 259 -33.89 17.56 4.93
N THR A 260 -34.81 17.45 5.89
CA THR A 260 -34.50 17.55 7.33
C THR A 260 -34.64 16.26 8.11
N VAL A 261 -35.11 15.15 7.50
CA VAL A 261 -35.36 13.91 8.26
C VAL A 261 -34.96 12.68 7.42
N ASP A 262 -33.66 12.39 7.50
CA ASP A 262 -32.89 11.16 7.17
C ASP A 262 -32.92 10.48 5.79
N GLY A 263 -31.73 10.51 5.19
CA GLY A 263 -30.94 9.32 4.86
C GLY A 263 -29.71 9.71 4.04
N PHE A 264 -29.88 9.84 2.73
CA PHE A 264 -28.81 10.24 1.82
C PHE A 264 -29.29 11.26 0.77
N GLN A 265 -28.36 12.01 0.19
CA GLN A 265 -28.60 12.95 -0.91
C GLN A 265 -27.46 12.87 -1.92
N PHE A 266 -27.77 13.05 -3.21
CA PHE A 266 -26.72 13.19 -4.21
C PHE A 266 -26.32 14.66 -4.35
N VAL A 267 -25.03 14.91 -4.51
CA VAL A 267 -24.47 16.27 -4.64
C VAL A 267 -23.68 16.45 -5.92
N ALA A 268 -23.53 17.70 -6.35
CA ALA A 268 -22.69 18.09 -7.48
C ALA A 268 -21.41 18.76 -6.97
N TRP A 269 -20.30 18.45 -7.63
CA TRP A 269 -18.96 18.94 -7.25
C TRP A 269 -18.60 20.31 -7.84
N HIS A 270 -19.25 20.69 -8.93
CA HIS A 270 -18.96 21.92 -9.65
C HIS A 270 -20.29 22.58 -10.06
N VAL A 271 -20.28 23.92 -10.09
CA VAL A 271 -21.33 24.77 -10.63
C VAL A 271 -20.72 25.70 -11.69
N ILE A 272 -21.02 25.51 -12.98
CA ILE A 272 -20.64 26.35 -14.12
C ILE A 272 -21.61 27.54 -14.19
N PRO A 273 -21.17 28.77 -13.86
CA PRO A 273 -22.09 29.91 -13.74
C PRO A 273 -22.59 30.47 -15.07
N SER A 274 -21.98 30.11 -16.21
CA SER A 274 -22.06 30.89 -17.46
C SER A 274 -22.90 30.29 -18.59
N SER A 275 -23.40 29.05 -18.47
CA SER A 275 -23.98 28.35 -19.63
C SER A 275 -25.50 28.21 -19.59
N GLY A 276 -26.17 28.24 -18.42
CA GLY A 276 -27.58 27.82 -18.35
C GLY A 276 -27.82 26.41 -18.93
N ILE A 277 -26.74 25.65 -19.12
CA ILE A 277 -26.74 24.23 -19.46
C ILE A 277 -26.64 23.53 -18.12
N TYR A 278 -27.69 22.79 -17.81
CA TYR A 278 -27.93 22.23 -16.51
C TYR A 278 -26.88 21.16 -16.16
N GLU A 279 -25.91 21.47 -15.29
CA GLU A 279 -25.07 20.51 -14.54
C GLU A 279 -25.85 19.70 -13.49
N TRP A 280 -27.12 19.46 -13.80
CA TRP A 280 -28.10 18.79 -12.96
C TRP A 280 -28.58 17.49 -13.62
N ASP A 281 -27.92 17.07 -14.71
CA ASP A 281 -28.28 15.89 -15.50
C ASP A 281 -27.72 14.62 -14.86
N ALA A 282 -28.49 13.53 -14.87
CA ALA A 282 -28.08 12.23 -14.36
C ALA A 282 -26.81 11.69 -15.02
N ASN A 283 -26.50 12.13 -16.25
CA ASN A 283 -25.25 11.82 -16.91
C ASN A 283 -24.04 12.35 -16.13
N TYR A 284 -24.10 13.60 -15.63
CA TYR A 284 -23.02 14.18 -14.84
C TYR A 284 -22.88 13.50 -13.47
N LEU A 285 -24.01 13.14 -12.84
CA LEU A 285 -23.98 12.36 -11.60
C LEU A 285 -23.35 10.98 -11.83
N THR A 286 -23.68 10.31 -12.95
CA THR A 286 -23.09 9.01 -13.31
C THR A 286 -21.58 9.16 -13.55
N ILE A 287 -21.16 10.19 -14.27
CA ILE A 287 -19.73 10.52 -14.47
C ILE A 287 -19.05 10.81 -13.12
N SER A 288 -19.68 11.58 -12.23
CA SER A 288 -19.13 11.90 -10.89
C SER A 288 -19.11 10.69 -9.95
N LEU A 289 -19.98 9.70 -10.17
CA LEU A 289 -19.94 8.41 -9.48
C LEU A 289 -18.79 7.54 -10.01
N THR A 290 -18.48 7.61 -11.31
CA THR A 290 -17.28 6.97 -11.88
C THR A 290 -15.99 7.69 -11.44
N TYR A 291 -16.01 9.03 -11.37
CA TYR A 291 -14.88 9.91 -11.08
C TYR A 291 -15.14 10.79 -9.84
N PRO A 292 -14.86 10.29 -8.61
CA PRO A 292 -15.18 10.99 -7.37
C PRO A 292 -14.29 12.21 -7.09
N GLY A 293 -14.91 13.40 -7.05
CA GLY A 293 -14.54 14.58 -6.25
C GLY A 293 -13.20 15.29 -6.51
N ASN A 294 -12.26 14.67 -7.23
CA ASN A 294 -10.96 15.23 -7.55
C ASN A 294 -10.42 14.48 -8.78
N SER A 295 -11.16 14.62 -9.88
CA SER A 295 -10.59 14.32 -11.18
C SER A 295 -9.60 15.44 -11.49
N ASP A 296 -8.37 15.12 -11.89
CA ASP A 296 -7.38 16.08 -12.43
C ASP A 296 -7.92 16.86 -13.67
N ASP A 297 -9.13 16.50 -14.11
CA ASP A 297 -9.95 17.27 -15.01
C ASP A 297 -10.65 18.45 -14.31
N ALA A 298 -10.14 19.65 -14.54
CA ALA A 298 -10.71 20.92 -14.09
C ALA A 298 -12.18 21.14 -14.51
N THR A 299 -12.73 20.31 -15.40
CA THR A 299 -14.14 20.37 -15.80
C THR A 299 -15.08 19.53 -14.94
N HIS A 300 -14.59 18.49 -14.25
CA HIS A 300 -15.40 17.54 -13.48
C HIS A 300 -15.03 17.43 -11.99
N GLY A 301 -13.91 18.04 -11.57
CA GLY A 301 -13.46 18.07 -10.18
C GLY A 301 -14.30 18.97 -9.27
N PHE A 302 -14.05 18.88 -7.95
CA PHE A 302 -14.63 19.82 -6.99
C PHE A 302 -14.15 21.24 -7.24
N VAL A 303 -15.07 22.19 -7.20
CA VAL A 303 -14.81 23.63 -7.21
C VAL A 303 -15.68 24.27 -6.15
N ASN A 304 -15.04 24.93 -5.18
CA ASN A 304 -15.76 25.59 -4.11
C ASN A 304 -16.63 26.73 -4.65
N ILE A 305 -17.90 26.75 -4.25
CA ILE A 305 -18.84 27.80 -4.64
C ILE A 305 -18.44 29.18 -4.10
N ASP A 306 -17.76 29.21 -2.95
CA ASP A 306 -17.29 30.44 -2.31
C ASP A 306 -15.99 30.96 -2.90
N ASP A 307 -15.16 30.06 -3.42
CA ASP A 307 -13.84 30.37 -3.97
C ASP A 307 -13.54 29.48 -5.18
N ALA A 308 -13.70 30.05 -6.38
CA ALA A 308 -13.45 29.32 -7.63
C ALA A 308 -11.97 28.90 -7.83
N GLY A 309 -11.04 29.34 -6.97
CA GLY A 309 -9.66 28.86 -6.95
C GLY A 309 -9.42 27.67 -6.00
N ASP A 310 -10.42 27.32 -5.19
CA ASP A 310 -10.36 26.20 -4.26
C ASP A 310 -10.97 24.94 -4.90
N ASN A 311 -10.09 24.09 -5.39
CA ASN A 311 -10.44 22.81 -5.98
C ASN A 311 -10.23 21.64 -5.00
N GLN A 312 -10.02 21.93 -3.72
CA GLN A 312 -9.78 20.93 -2.70
C GLN A 312 -10.94 20.89 -1.73
N MET A 313 -11.47 19.70 -1.50
CA MET A 313 -12.61 19.55 -0.62
C MET A 313 -12.19 19.49 0.85
N HIS A 314 -12.77 20.38 1.65
CA HIS A 314 -12.52 20.53 3.09
C HIS A 314 -13.81 20.45 3.92
N ARG A 315 -13.64 20.22 5.23
CA ARG A 315 -14.74 20.38 6.18
C ARG A 315 -15.17 21.84 6.21
N GLY A 316 -16.47 22.07 6.12
CA GLY A 316 -17.07 23.39 6.06
C GLY A 316 -17.31 23.92 4.65
N ASP A 317 -16.80 23.24 3.62
CA ASP A 317 -17.11 23.61 2.24
C ASP A 317 -18.57 23.32 1.90
N ARG A 318 -19.08 24.10 0.95
CA ARG A 318 -20.46 24.03 0.52
C ARG A 318 -20.54 23.27 -0.80
N VAL A 319 -21.45 22.31 -0.82
CA VAL A 319 -21.76 21.48 -1.98
C VAL A 319 -23.23 21.62 -2.34
N VAL A 320 -23.54 21.38 -3.61
CA VAL A 320 -24.85 21.66 -4.17
C VAL A 320 -25.65 20.37 -4.27
N LYS A 321 -26.92 20.38 -3.85
CA LYS A 321 -27.83 19.23 -4.04
C LYS A 321 -28.04 18.97 -5.54
N SER A 322 -27.73 17.77 -6.03
CA SER A 322 -28.02 17.38 -7.40
C SER A 322 -29.54 17.26 -7.63
N ASN A 323 -30.01 17.68 -8.81
CA ASN A 323 -31.42 17.61 -9.22
C ASN A 323 -31.69 16.47 -10.23
N TRP A 324 -30.98 15.35 -10.07
CA TRP A 324 -31.11 14.14 -10.87
C TRP A 324 -32.55 13.56 -10.91
N GLU A 325 -33.38 13.89 -9.92
CA GLU A 325 -34.78 13.44 -9.86
C GLU A 325 -35.61 14.00 -11.03
N ALA A 326 -35.27 15.19 -11.50
CA ALA A 326 -35.94 15.83 -12.63
C ALA A 326 -35.67 15.14 -13.98
N SER A 327 -34.61 14.32 -14.07
CA SER A 327 -34.24 13.60 -15.31
C SER A 327 -34.88 12.22 -15.43
N GLY A 328 -35.53 11.70 -14.38
CA GLY A 328 -36.18 10.38 -14.40
C GLY A 328 -35.23 9.18 -14.51
N SER A 329 -33.94 9.36 -14.19
CA SER A 329 -32.87 8.36 -14.44
C SER A 329 -32.54 7.46 -13.24
N ALA A 330 -33.47 7.29 -12.29
CA ALA A 330 -33.24 6.56 -11.05
C ALA A 330 -32.71 5.14 -11.28
N SER A 331 -33.29 4.41 -12.24
CA SER A 331 -32.91 3.03 -12.55
C SER A 331 -31.53 2.94 -13.18
N THR A 332 -31.11 3.93 -13.97
CA THR A 332 -29.77 3.97 -14.58
C THR A 332 -28.70 4.22 -13.52
N ILE A 333 -28.94 5.16 -12.61
CA ILE A 333 -28.01 5.47 -11.51
C ILE A 333 -27.93 4.28 -10.55
N ALA A 334 -29.07 3.68 -10.18
CA ALA A 334 -29.10 2.48 -9.36
C ALA A 334 -28.33 1.32 -10.00
N ALA A 335 -28.53 1.07 -11.30
CA ALA A 335 -27.80 0.03 -12.03
C ALA A 335 -26.30 0.30 -12.06
N HIS A 336 -25.88 1.56 -12.22
CA HIS A 336 -24.47 1.93 -12.18
C HIS A 336 -23.85 1.73 -10.79
N ILE A 337 -24.54 2.14 -9.73
CA ILE A 337 -24.09 1.90 -8.35
C ILE A 337 -23.98 0.39 -8.07
N GLN A 338 -24.97 -0.37 -8.51
CA GLN A 338 -25.00 -1.82 -8.34
C GLN A 338 -23.85 -2.50 -9.09
N SER A 339 -23.51 -2.05 -10.30
CA SER A 339 -22.42 -2.68 -11.09
C SER A 339 -21.02 -2.29 -10.61
N GLU A 340 -20.85 -1.08 -10.07
CA GLU A 340 -19.52 -0.55 -9.71
C GLU A 340 -19.14 -0.78 -8.25
N PHE A 341 -20.14 -0.81 -7.34
CA PHE A 341 -19.89 -0.77 -5.90
C PHE A 341 -20.45 -1.95 -5.13
N VAL A 342 -21.41 -2.69 -5.69
CA VAL A 342 -22.02 -3.85 -5.04
C VAL A 342 -21.48 -5.12 -5.68
N ASP A 343 -21.06 -6.06 -4.82
CA ASP A 343 -20.59 -7.36 -5.29
C ASP A 343 -21.75 -8.16 -5.91
N PRO A 344 -21.63 -8.64 -7.16
CA PRO A 344 -22.66 -9.48 -7.78
C PRO A 344 -22.78 -10.88 -7.15
N ASP A 345 -21.78 -11.38 -6.42
CA ASP A 345 -21.80 -12.72 -5.80
C ASP A 345 -21.50 -12.69 -4.29
N PRO A 346 -22.50 -12.88 -3.41
CA PRO A 346 -22.29 -12.87 -1.95
C PRO A 346 -21.48 -14.07 -1.43
N THR A 347 -21.05 -14.99 -2.30
CA THR A 347 -20.18 -16.13 -1.96
C THR A 347 -18.71 -15.89 -2.29
N ASP A 348 -18.39 -14.80 -2.99
CA ASP A 348 -17.01 -14.42 -3.26
C ASP A 348 -16.37 -13.76 -2.02
N PHE A 349 -15.07 -13.97 -1.83
CA PHE A 349 -14.35 -13.49 -0.63
C PHE A 349 -13.82 -12.06 -0.81
N ILE A 350 -14.14 -11.41 -1.93
CA ILE A 350 -13.70 -10.05 -2.22
C ILE A 350 -14.69 -9.07 -1.59
N PRO A 351 -14.30 -8.33 -0.54
CA PRO A 351 -15.22 -7.39 0.09
C PRO A 351 -15.62 -6.28 -0.89
N SER A 352 -16.88 -5.83 -0.79
CA SER A 352 -17.40 -4.67 -1.51
C SER A 352 -16.46 -3.46 -1.31
N ARG A 353 -16.28 -2.68 -2.39
CA ARG A 353 -15.36 -1.53 -2.38
C ARG A 353 -15.74 -0.56 -1.26
N THR A 354 -14.75 -0.10 -0.52
CA THR A 354 -14.93 0.95 0.48
C THR A 354 -15.00 2.32 -0.20
N LEU A 355 -16.02 3.09 0.13
CA LEU A 355 -16.28 4.41 -0.43
C LEU A 355 -16.11 5.47 0.64
N ARG A 356 -15.42 6.56 0.28
CA ARG A 356 -15.42 7.78 1.10
C ARG A 356 -16.61 8.62 0.72
N LEU A 357 -17.46 8.94 1.68
CA LEU A 357 -18.66 9.76 1.52
C LEU A 357 -18.58 11.00 2.42
N PRO A 358 -18.97 12.18 1.93
CA PRO A 358 -19.19 13.35 2.79
C PRO A 358 -20.40 13.12 3.71
N VAL A 359 -20.31 13.66 4.92
CA VAL A 359 -21.37 13.65 5.92
C VAL A 359 -21.83 15.09 6.15
N TYR A 360 -23.14 15.28 6.29
CA TYR A 360 -23.74 16.56 6.68
C TYR A 360 -24.52 16.39 7.99
N ASP A 361 -24.58 17.46 8.79
CA ASP A 361 -25.43 17.52 9.97
C ASP A 361 -26.75 18.24 9.66
N ALA A 362 -27.88 17.71 10.15
CA ALA A 362 -29.24 18.18 9.88
C ALA A 362 -29.73 19.19 10.93
N ASP A 363 -28.91 20.19 11.22
CA ASP A 363 -29.31 21.32 12.06
C ASP A 363 -30.18 22.32 11.27
N ALA A 364 -30.95 23.16 11.95
CA ALA A 364 -31.89 24.11 11.31
C ALA A 364 -31.26 25.12 10.32
N SER A 365 -29.93 25.17 10.23
CA SER A 365 -29.15 25.96 9.25
C SER A 365 -28.66 25.15 8.04
N ASN A 366 -28.96 23.85 7.96
CA ASN A 366 -28.51 22.94 6.90
C ASN A 366 -29.65 21.97 6.51
N PRO A 367 -30.14 21.99 5.27
CA PRO A 367 -29.61 22.74 4.14
C PRO A 367 -30.04 24.21 4.05
N GLU A 368 -29.17 25.01 3.43
CA GLU A 368 -29.41 26.40 3.05
C GLU A 368 -30.02 26.44 1.63
N TYR A 369 -31.11 27.19 1.40
CA TYR A 369 -31.68 27.34 0.06
C TYR A 369 -31.11 28.56 -0.67
N ASP A 370 -30.44 28.35 -1.81
CA ASP A 370 -29.92 29.42 -2.65
C ASP A 370 -30.93 29.78 -3.75
N SER A 371 -31.48 30.99 -3.67
CA SER A 371 -32.47 31.49 -4.64
C SER A 371 -31.89 31.79 -6.04
N GLY A 372 -30.58 32.01 -6.15
CA GLY A 372 -29.89 32.24 -7.42
C GLY A 372 -29.63 30.94 -8.18
N LEU A 373 -29.36 29.86 -7.45
CA LEU A 373 -29.18 28.50 -8.00
C LEU A 373 -30.48 27.68 -8.04
N GLY A 374 -31.49 28.07 -7.28
CA GLY A 374 -32.78 27.39 -7.22
C GLY A 374 -32.75 26.04 -6.50
N THR A 375 -31.72 25.76 -5.69
CA THR A 375 -31.51 24.48 -5.02
C THR A 375 -31.01 24.64 -3.58
N TYR A 376 -30.86 23.51 -2.90
CA TYR A 376 -30.29 23.41 -1.57
C TYR A 376 -28.76 23.24 -1.62
N LEU A 377 -28.09 23.93 -0.72
CA LEU A 377 -26.67 23.82 -0.40
C LEU A 377 -26.53 23.03 0.89
N TYR A 378 -25.57 22.09 0.90
CA TYR A 378 -25.17 21.36 2.09
C TYR A 378 -23.75 21.74 2.47
N ARG A 379 -23.50 21.81 3.77
CA ARG A 379 -22.15 21.96 4.32
C ARG A 379 -21.58 20.60 4.66
N ILE A 380 -20.34 20.35 4.25
CA ILE A 380 -19.60 19.14 4.64
C ILE A 380 -19.20 19.28 6.11
N ASP A 381 -19.70 18.39 6.96
CA ASP A 381 -19.35 18.33 8.38
C ASP A 381 -18.13 17.41 8.61
N ASP A 382 -18.18 16.21 8.04
CA ASP A 382 -17.13 15.20 8.19
C ASP A 382 -17.10 14.24 6.98
N PHE A 383 -16.19 13.28 7.00
CA PHE A 383 -16.10 12.21 6.01
C PHE A 383 -16.16 10.84 6.67
N VAL A 384 -16.80 9.90 5.99
CA VAL A 384 -16.95 8.53 6.47
C VAL A 384 -16.53 7.55 5.39
N VAL A 385 -15.98 6.42 5.81
CA VAL A 385 -15.71 5.26 4.95
C VAL A 385 -16.80 4.22 5.21
N VAL A 386 -17.52 3.86 4.16
CA VAL A 386 -18.61 2.87 4.19
C VAL A 386 -18.48 1.88 3.04
N ARG A 387 -19.20 0.78 3.10
CA ARG A 387 -19.43 -0.12 1.95
C ARG A 387 -20.90 -0.09 1.58
N ILE A 388 -21.20 -0.13 0.28
CA ILE A 388 -22.59 -0.32 -0.18
C ILE A 388 -22.83 -1.81 -0.29
N THR A 389 -23.82 -2.30 0.45
CA THR A 389 -24.19 -3.72 0.44
C THR A 389 -25.34 -4.00 -0.52
N ASN A 390 -26.24 -3.04 -0.70
CA ASN A 390 -27.41 -3.16 -1.56
C ASN A 390 -27.97 -1.78 -1.94
N VAL A 391 -28.58 -1.68 -3.12
CA VAL A 391 -29.21 -0.46 -3.62
C VAL A 391 -30.62 -0.76 -4.13
N ASP A 392 -31.60 0.07 -3.75
CA ASP A 392 -32.94 -0.06 -4.33
C ASP A 392 -32.97 0.44 -5.79
N SER A 393 -33.68 -0.29 -6.64
CA SER A 393 -33.83 0.02 -8.07
C SER A 393 -34.42 1.41 -8.38
N ASN A 394 -35.19 1.99 -7.45
CA ASN A 394 -35.73 3.34 -7.58
C ASN A 394 -34.95 4.37 -6.76
N LEU A 395 -33.80 3.99 -6.19
CA LEU A 395 -33.02 4.80 -5.24
C LEU A 395 -33.86 5.30 -4.05
N ALA A 396 -34.85 4.51 -3.61
CA ALA A 396 -35.63 4.84 -2.42
C ALA A 396 -34.83 4.60 -1.13
N SER A 397 -33.89 3.66 -1.15
CA SER A 397 -32.99 3.36 -0.05
C SER A 397 -31.67 2.79 -0.56
N ILE A 398 -30.61 3.00 0.22
CA ILE A 398 -29.29 2.40 0.02
C ILE A 398 -28.86 1.79 1.35
N ASP A 399 -28.44 0.54 1.31
CA ASP A 399 -27.92 -0.17 2.48
C ASP A 399 -26.40 -0.03 2.53
N PHE A 400 -25.91 0.32 3.71
CA PHE A 400 -24.50 0.57 3.98
C PHE A 400 -24.01 -0.29 5.13
N GLU A 401 -22.72 -0.58 5.09
CA GLU A 401 -21.94 -1.09 6.22
C GLU A 401 -20.95 -0.01 6.66
N PHE A 402 -20.98 0.34 7.94
CA PHE A 402 -20.05 1.32 8.50
C PHE A 402 -18.67 0.71 8.68
N VAL A 403 -17.63 1.33 8.11
CA VAL A 403 -16.24 0.89 8.32
C VAL A 403 -15.60 1.77 9.38
N ARG A 404 -15.46 3.07 9.10
CA ARG A 404 -14.83 4.03 10.03
C ARG A 404 -15.12 5.47 9.63
N TRP A 405 -14.94 6.39 10.58
CA TRP A 405 -14.78 7.80 10.29
C TRP A 405 -13.44 8.05 9.58
N ASP A 406 -13.43 8.98 8.62
CA ASP A 406 -12.21 9.36 7.93
C ASP A 406 -11.62 10.66 8.47
N THR A 407 -10.57 10.51 9.27
CA THR A 407 -9.78 11.63 9.80
C THR A 407 -8.58 11.95 8.93
N SER A 408 -8.35 11.26 7.80
CA SER A 408 -7.24 11.57 6.89
C SER A 408 -7.53 12.74 5.96
N CYS A 409 -8.80 13.17 5.87
CA CYS A 409 -9.30 14.18 4.97
C CYS A 409 -10.04 15.32 5.69
N GLY A 410 -10.05 16.48 5.05
CA GLY A 410 -10.89 17.61 5.43
C GLY A 410 -10.27 18.59 6.43
N TYR A 411 -8.96 18.56 6.65
CA TYR A 411 -8.28 19.61 7.41
C TYR A 411 -7.90 20.75 6.48
N ALA A 412 -8.25 21.99 6.86
CA ALA A 412 -7.71 23.17 6.21
C ALA A 412 -6.18 23.12 6.25
N ALA A 413 -5.53 23.43 5.13
CA ALA A 413 -4.09 23.69 5.11
C ALA A 413 -3.78 24.78 6.17
N PRO A 414 -2.72 24.60 6.99
CA PRO A 414 -2.39 25.53 8.07
C PRO A 414 -2.03 26.95 7.60
#